data_AF-A0A535XP02-F1
#
_entry.id   AF-A0A535XP02-F1
#
_cell.length_a   1.000
_cell.length_b   1.000
_cell.length_c   1.000
_cell.angle_alpha   90.00
_cell.angle_beta   90.00
_cell.angle_gamma   90.00
#
_symmetry.space_group_name_H-M   'P 1'
#
loop_
_entity.id
_entity.type
_entity.pdbx_description
1 polymer ?
#
loop_
_entity_poly.entity_id
_entity_poly.type
_entity_poly.pdbx_seq_one_letter_code
_entity_poly.pdbx_strand_id
1 'polypeptide(L)'
;MADIGAAPYRVEAHFIDKIAHEPGDLLTDNSGLAVAAGKRVEYEFQIFQLLHVEGLWSEQPILDAIDARRFSLVALMHPLDGPALGTRWTPAVHKALNAAYTPAGVEAGFWLYRPRGY
;
A
#
# COMPACT_ATOMS: atom_id res chain seq x y z
N MET A 1 22.08 15.77 -24.46
CA MET A 1 21.32 16.50 -23.44
C MET A 1 20.44 15.45 -22.76
N ALA A 2 20.85 14.96 -21.60
CA ALA A 2 20.10 13.91 -20.91
C ALA A 2 18.80 14.53 -20.39
N ASP A 3 17.68 13.91 -20.74
CA ASP A 3 16.38 14.17 -20.12
C ASP A 3 16.49 13.77 -18.65
N ILE A 4 16.88 14.72 -17.81
CA ILE A 4 16.80 14.62 -16.35
C ILE A 4 15.38 15.10 -15.99
N GLY A 5 14.37 14.39 -16.50
CA GLY A 5 13.03 14.47 -15.95
C GLY A 5 13.16 14.10 -14.48
N ALA A 6 13.08 15.09 -13.60
CA ALA A 6 12.96 14.87 -12.16
C ALA A 6 11.66 14.09 -11.93
N ALA A 7 11.74 12.76 -11.98
CA ALA A 7 10.61 11.89 -11.76
C ALA A 7 10.08 12.18 -10.35
N PRO A 8 8.86 12.71 -10.19
CA PRO A 8 8.32 13.18 -8.89
C PRO A 8 8.01 12.03 -7.91
N TYR A 9 8.59 10.84 -8.13
CA TYR A 9 8.34 9.61 -7.38
C TYR A 9 9.63 8.91 -6.96
N ARG A 10 10.74 9.65 -6.82
CA ARG A 10 11.97 9.05 -6.32
C ARG A 10 11.82 8.82 -4.82
N VAL A 11 11.35 7.63 -4.46
CA VAL A 11 11.37 7.13 -3.10
C VAL A 11 12.81 7.18 -2.59
N GLU A 12 13.01 7.71 -1.40
CA GLU A 12 14.35 7.88 -0.81
C GLU A 12 15.05 6.52 -0.65
N ALA A 13 16.33 6.45 -1.01
CA ALA A 13 17.09 5.19 -1.02
C ALA A 13 17.15 4.51 0.36
N HIS A 14 17.29 5.28 1.44
CA HIS A 14 17.27 4.77 2.80
C HIS A 14 15.91 4.12 3.15
N PHE A 15 14.81 4.72 2.72
CA PHE A 15 13.49 4.16 2.97
C PHE A 15 13.26 2.87 2.16
N ILE A 16 13.73 2.82 0.90
CA ILE A 16 13.71 1.59 0.10
C ILE A 16 14.48 0.47 0.82
N ASP A 17 15.69 0.74 1.29
CA ASP A 17 16.53 -0.23 2.00
C ASP A 17 15.85 -0.73 3.29
N LYS A 18 15.23 0.18 4.06
CA LYS A 18 14.44 -0.18 5.24
C LYS A 18 13.29 -1.12 4.88
N ILE A 19 12.48 -0.79 3.87
CA ILE A 19 11.35 -1.61 3.43
C ILE A 19 11.80 -2.97 2.89
N ALA A 20 12.96 -3.03 2.23
CA ALA A 20 13.54 -4.30 1.76
C ALA A 20 13.81 -5.27 2.92
N HIS A 21 14.26 -4.75 4.07
CA HIS A 21 14.56 -5.52 5.27
C HIS A 21 13.36 -5.75 6.21
N GLU A 22 12.20 -5.18 5.93
CA GLU A 22 10.98 -5.47 6.70
C GLU A 22 10.61 -6.94 6.58
N PRO A 23 10.34 -7.66 7.68
CA PRO A 23 10.04 -9.09 7.62
C PRO A 23 8.64 -9.31 7.04
N GLY A 24 8.46 -10.32 6.19
CA GLY A 24 7.14 -10.69 5.67
C GLY A 24 6.63 -9.79 4.53
N ASP A 25 5.32 -9.89 4.30
CA ASP A 25 4.66 -9.29 3.14
C ASP A 25 4.36 -7.81 3.38
N LEU A 26 4.48 -7.01 2.31
CA LEU A 26 4.17 -5.59 2.25
C LEU A 26 2.90 -5.37 1.44
N LEU A 27 1.97 -4.57 1.96
CA LEU A 27 0.90 -3.98 1.14
C LEU A 27 1.22 -2.50 0.89
N THR A 28 1.16 -2.05 -0.36
CA THR A 28 1.34 -0.64 -0.71
C THR A 28 0.52 -0.27 -1.94
N ASP A 29 0.03 0.98 -1.99
CA ASP A 29 -0.64 1.59 -3.14
C ASP A 29 0.33 2.18 -4.18
N ASN A 30 1.64 2.07 -3.91
CA ASN A 30 2.72 2.45 -4.79
C ASN A 30 3.52 1.21 -5.23
N SER A 31 3.19 0.66 -6.39
CA SER A 31 3.92 -0.51 -6.93
C SER A 31 5.41 -0.24 -7.17
N GLY A 32 5.79 1.01 -7.43
CA GLY A 32 7.20 1.41 -7.58
C GLY A 32 8.01 1.20 -6.30
N LEU A 33 7.43 1.49 -5.13
CA LEU A 33 8.06 1.20 -3.83
C LEU A 33 8.30 -0.30 -3.65
N ALA A 34 7.27 -1.13 -3.91
CA ALA A 34 7.40 -2.58 -3.76
C ALA A 34 8.50 -3.14 -4.65
N VAL A 35 8.51 -2.77 -5.93
CA VAL A 35 9.55 -3.20 -6.90
C VAL A 35 10.94 -2.72 -6.47
N ALA A 36 11.09 -1.46 -6.08
CA ALA A 36 12.38 -0.90 -5.67
C ALA A 36 12.95 -1.59 -4.43
N ALA A 37 12.10 -1.99 -3.48
CA ALA A 37 12.47 -2.69 -2.26
C ALA A 37 12.61 -4.22 -2.44
N GLY A 38 12.46 -4.75 -3.65
CA GLY A 38 12.51 -6.20 -3.90
C GLY A 38 11.34 -6.97 -3.28
N LYS A 39 10.23 -6.29 -2.98
CA LYS A 39 8.99 -6.88 -2.46
C LYS A 39 8.05 -7.24 -3.60
N ARG A 40 7.14 -8.18 -3.32
CA ARG A 40 6.07 -8.53 -4.26
C ARG A 40 5.07 -7.38 -4.35
N VAL A 41 4.62 -7.06 -5.56
CA VAL A 41 3.43 -6.23 -5.78
C VAL A 41 2.22 -7.12 -5.54
N GLU A 42 1.65 -7.05 -4.35
CA GLU A 42 0.50 -7.87 -3.96
C GLU A 42 -0.76 -7.51 -4.76
N TYR A 43 -0.99 -6.21 -4.92
CA TYR A 43 -2.10 -5.64 -5.70
C TYR A 43 -1.61 -4.39 -6.43
N GLU A 44 -1.95 -4.28 -7.71
CA GLU A 44 -1.87 -3.01 -8.44
C GLU A 44 -3.22 -2.32 -8.27
N PHE A 45 -3.28 -1.30 -7.40
CA PHE A 45 -4.55 -0.75 -6.93
C PHE A 45 -5.34 0.01 -8.00
N GLN A 46 -4.68 0.58 -9.01
CA GLN A 46 -5.37 1.30 -10.08
C GLN A 46 -6.19 0.34 -10.95
N ILE A 47 -5.58 -0.76 -11.38
CA ILE A 47 -6.18 -1.81 -12.18
C ILE A 47 -7.17 -2.61 -11.34
N PHE A 48 -6.79 -2.96 -10.11
CA PHE A 48 -7.67 -3.68 -9.18
C PHE A 48 -8.99 -2.94 -8.96
N GLN A 49 -8.93 -1.65 -8.62
CA GLN A 49 -10.14 -0.84 -8.40
C GLN A 49 -11.00 -0.77 -9.66
N LEU A 50 -10.39 -0.52 -10.82
CA LEU A 50 -11.10 -0.45 -12.10
C LEU A 50 -11.85 -1.75 -12.39
N LEU A 51 -11.16 -2.88 -12.32
CA LEU A 51 -11.77 -4.18 -12.61
C LEU A 51 -12.85 -4.56 -11.59
N HIS A 52 -12.69 -4.16 -10.32
CA HIS A 52 -13.70 -4.38 -9.31
C HIS A 52 -14.97 -3.58 -9.56
N VAL A 53 -14.85 -2.29 -9.90
CA VAL A 53 -16.00 -1.42 -10.22
C VAL A 53 -16.78 -1.95 -11.43
N GLU A 54 -16.08 -2.50 -12.42
CA GLU A 54 -16.69 -3.13 -13.59
C GLU A 54 -17.27 -4.55 -13.30
N GLY A 55 -17.16 -5.05 -12.07
CA GLY A 55 -17.64 -6.38 -11.69
C GLY A 55 -16.82 -7.53 -12.29
N LEU A 56 -15.63 -7.24 -12.83
CA LEU A 56 -14.74 -8.22 -13.47
C LEU A 56 -13.77 -8.87 -12.48
N TRP A 57 -13.60 -8.28 -11.29
CA TRP A 57 -12.70 -8.79 -10.26
C TRP A 57 -13.32 -8.70 -8.87
N SER A 58 -13.25 -9.80 -8.11
CA SER A 58 -13.70 -9.85 -6.72
C SER A 58 -12.66 -9.24 -5.78
N GLU A 59 -13.10 -8.33 -4.90
CA GLU A 59 -12.24 -7.79 -3.84
C GLU A 59 -12.06 -8.74 -2.65
N GLN A 60 -12.77 -9.86 -2.60
CA GLN A 60 -12.73 -10.78 -1.46
C GLN A 60 -11.30 -11.24 -1.08
N PRO A 61 -10.40 -11.59 -2.04
CA PRO A 61 -9.06 -12.05 -1.68
C PRO A 61 -8.22 -11.02 -0.92
N ILE A 62 -8.36 -9.72 -1.22
CA ILE A 62 -7.63 -8.69 -0.46
C ILE A 62 -8.27 -8.47 0.91
N LEU A 63 -9.60 -8.55 1.01
CA LEU A 63 -10.32 -8.45 2.28
C LEU A 63 -9.92 -9.58 3.22
N ASP A 64 -9.85 -10.82 2.72
CA ASP A 64 -9.41 -11.99 3.49
C ASP A 64 -7.96 -11.84 3.98
N ALA A 65 -7.06 -11.33 3.12
CA ALA A 65 -5.68 -11.08 3.50
C ALA A 65 -5.53 -9.98 4.57
N ILE A 66 -6.37 -8.94 4.51
CA ILE A 66 -6.42 -7.87 5.50
C ILE A 66 -6.95 -8.40 6.84
N ASP A 67 -8.05 -9.16 6.81
CA ASP A 67 -8.68 -9.75 8.00
C ASP A 67 -7.71 -10.71 8.72
N ALA A 68 -7.02 -11.55 7.94
CA ALA A 68 -5.96 -12.43 8.43
C ALA A 68 -4.69 -11.69 8.90
N ARG A 69 -4.64 -10.36 8.76
CA ARG A 69 -3.47 -9.50 9.07
C ARG A 69 -2.18 -10.02 8.43
N ARG A 70 -2.27 -10.50 7.18
CA ARG A 70 -1.17 -11.14 6.47
C ARG A 70 0.01 -10.20 6.24
N PHE A 71 -0.25 -8.90 6.06
CA PHE A 71 0.79 -7.93 5.77
C PHE A 71 1.47 -7.50 7.07
N SER A 72 2.78 -7.70 7.13
CA SER A 72 3.60 -7.23 8.25
C SER A 72 3.68 -5.70 8.36
N LEU A 73 3.50 -5.04 7.22
CA LEU A 73 3.54 -3.60 7.04
C LEU A 73 2.59 -3.21 5.91
N VAL A 74 1.83 -2.14 6.14
CA VAL A 74 1.06 -1.45 5.11
C VAL A 74 1.63 -0.04 4.95
N ALA A 75 2.05 0.32 3.74
CA ALA A 75 2.67 1.61 3.44
C ALA A 75 1.88 2.33 2.33
N LEU A 76 1.19 3.42 2.68
CA LEU A 76 0.22 4.08 1.80
C LEU A 76 0.62 5.53 1.50
N MET A 77 0.35 6.01 0.29
CA MET A 77 0.61 7.40 -0.09
C MET A 77 -0.40 8.39 0.53
N HIS A 78 -1.55 7.88 0.98
CA HIS A 78 -2.58 8.65 1.67
C HIS A 78 -2.92 8.03 3.03
N PRO A 79 -3.31 8.84 4.02
CA PRO A 79 -3.66 8.33 5.34
C PRO A 79 -5.04 7.62 5.34
N LEU A 80 -5.17 6.55 6.13
CA LEU A 80 -6.42 5.81 6.34
C LEU A 80 -7.48 6.57 7.14
N ASP A 81 -7.10 7.50 8.00
CA ASP A 81 -8.04 8.38 8.72
C ASP A 81 -8.47 9.61 7.89
N GLY A 82 -7.90 9.76 6.69
CA GLY A 82 -8.30 10.76 5.70
C GLY A 82 -9.50 10.35 4.85
N PRO A 83 -10.01 11.26 4.00
CA PRO A 83 -11.07 10.95 3.06
C PRO A 83 -10.62 9.89 2.05
N ALA A 84 -11.44 8.84 1.87
CA ALA A 84 -11.17 7.80 0.87
C ALA A 84 -11.35 8.28 -0.58
N LEU A 85 -12.00 9.44 -0.79
CA LEU A 85 -12.25 9.98 -2.12
C LEU A 85 -10.93 10.37 -2.80
N GLY A 86 -10.68 9.84 -4.01
CA GLY A 86 -9.42 10.04 -4.73
C GLY A 86 -8.31 9.04 -4.36
N THR A 87 -8.56 8.17 -3.38
CA THR A 87 -7.70 7.00 -3.14
C THR A 87 -8.05 5.90 -4.13
N ARG A 88 -7.09 5.01 -4.41
CA ARG A 88 -7.29 3.84 -5.31
C ARG A 88 -7.91 2.64 -4.58
N TRP A 89 -8.51 2.86 -3.42
CA TRP A 89 -9.10 1.80 -2.60
C TRP A 89 -10.61 1.78 -2.75
N THR A 90 -11.19 0.59 -2.67
CA THR A 90 -12.64 0.46 -2.49
C THR A 90 -13.01 0.86 -1.05
N PRO A 91 -14.26 1.29 -0.80
CA PRO A 91 -14.72 1.59 0.56
C PRO A 91 -14.58 0.40 1.52
N ALA A 92 -14.78 -0.83 1.03
CA ALA A 92 -14.65 -2.04 1.82
C ALA A 92 -13.20 -2.30 2.26
N VAL A 93 -12.23 -2.17 1.33
CA VAL A 93 -10.80 -2.29 1.64
C VAL A 93 -10.36 -1.22 2.64
N HIS A 94 -10.76 0.03 2.43
CA HIS A 94 -10.43 1.13 3.34
C HIS A 94 -10.96 0.89 4.76
N LYS A 95 -12.20 0.42 4.89
CA LYS A 95 -12.80 0.04 6.18
C LYS A 95 -12.06 -1.14 6.82
N ALA A 96 -11.72 -2.17 6.05
CA ALA A 96 -11.03 -3.34 6.55
C ALA A 96 -9.62 -3.00 7.07
N LEU A 97 -8.87 -2.17 6.33
CA LEU A 97 -7.54 -1.70 6.76
C LEU A 97 -7.61 -0.91 8.07
N ASN A 98 -8.57 0.02 8.20
CA ASN A 98 -8.80 0.78 9.43
C ASN A 98 -9.13 -0.10 10.66
N ALA A 99 -9.81 -1.24 10.43
CA ALA A 99 -10.14 -2.18 11.50
C ALA A 99 -8.95 -3.05 11.91
N ALA A 100 -8.17 -3.53 10.94
CA ALA A 100 -7.14 -4.55 11.15
C ALA A 100 -5.75 -3.98 11.48
N TYR A 101 -5.47 -2.73 11.11
CA TYR A 101 -4.16 -2.11 11.25
C TYR A 101 -4.20 -0.84 12.10
N THR A 102 -3.08 -0.46 12.69
CA THR A 102 -2.90 0.75 13.50
C THR A 102 -1.75 1.59 12.97
N PRO A 103 -1.82 2.94 13.07
CA PRO A 103 -0.75 3.84 12.63
C PRO A 103 0.59 3.49 13.29
N ALA A 104 1.66 3.53 12.51
CA ALA A 104 3.03 3.22 12.92
C ALA A 104 4.04 4.33 12.54
N GLY A 105 3.56 5.45 12.00
CA GLY A 105 4.37 6.62 11.67
C GLY A 105 4.19 7.08 10.23
N VAL A 106 4.95 8.12 9.87
CA VAL A 106 5.02 8.67 8.51
C VAL A 106 6.49 8.83 8.14
N GLU A 107 6.89 8.32 6.97
CA GLU A 107 8.28 8.37 6.51
C GLU A 107 8.33 8.42 4.98
N ALA A 108 9.21 9.26 4.41
CA ALA A 108 9.42 9.40 2.97
C ALA A 108 8.12 9.62 2.15
N GLY A 109 7.13 10.29 2.74
CA GLY A 109 5.82 10.54 2.11
C GLY A 109 4.82 9.38 2.20
N PHE A 110 5.12 8.33 2.96
CA PHE A 110 4.24 7.19 3.20
C PHE A 110 3.71 7.18 4.63
N TRP A 111 2.43 6.86 4.76
CA TRP A 111 1.76 6.53 6.01
C TRP A 111 1.91 5.04 6.29
N LEU A 112 2.50 4.71 7.42
CA LEU A 112 2.85 3.34 7.78
C LEU A 112 1.84 2.80 8.80
N TYR A 113 1.46 1.54 8.63
CA TYR A 113 0.54 0.85 9.53
C TYR A 113 1.02 -0.58 9.81
N ARG A 114 0.78 -1.05 11.03
CA ARG A 114 1.11 -2.40 11.49
C ARG A 114 -0.15 -3.15 11.94
N PRO A 115 -0.15 -4.49 11.89
CA PRO A 115 -1.25 -5.28 12.43
C PRO A 115 -1.62 -4.87 13.86
N ARG A 116 -2.93 -4.72 14.11
CA ARG A 116 -3.42 -4.47 15.47
C ARG A 116 -3.22 -5.70 16.34
N GLY A 117 -2.72 -5.50 17.56
CA GLY A 117 -2.51 -6.58 18.53
C GLY A 117 -1.25 -7.41 18.30
N TYR A 118 -0.26 -6.85 17.59
CA TYR A 118 1.11 -7.33 17.56
C TYR A 118 1.90 -6.80 18.75
#